data_AF-A0A2N2FMG5-F1
#
_entry.id   AF-A0A2N2FMG5-F1
#
_cell.length_a   1.000
_cell.length_b   1.000
_cell.length_c   1.000
_cell.angle_alpha   90.00
_cell.angle_beta   90.00
_cell.angle_gamma   90.00
#
_symmetry.space_group_name_H-M   'P 1'
#
loop_
_entity.id
_entity.type
_entity.pdbx_description
1 polymer ?
#
loop_
_entity_poly.entity_id
_entity_poly.type
_entity_poly.pdbx_seq_one_letter_code
_entity_poly.pdbx_strand_id
1 'polypeptide(L)'
;KEKGKNDPEKYMFSKEETQKIIEIVTAEENVRLATPQIQLTGIVTNGITSTIFIAQGVIPKDERMIKGAWAEFMPVKGQPLNDETRYGVEIAKDLSRYLNLTEGKDGVVMAPTLSGQMNALDIKINGVYDTGSDFSNDKFMRFNYYFAQSLLDTQAAERIVILLMDWQDTDQMRALFLAKLKAAGINCEIRTWEDLSLYFTKQKAFLRVMFMFLFSIVLVIVVMTTVNTMGMTILERTREIGTLRALGLKRRGVSFLFALEGAFIGFFGSILGIVLHTGVWALIKKYPPRYTPAGFSMPVDMKVDMVPAMLLILLLSLVLLSLIAAIIPARGAAKRNIVDSLGHV
;
A
#
# COMPACT_ATOMS: atom_id res chain seq x y z
N LYS A 1 14.14 -2.47 17.71
CA LYS A 1 15.26 -2.60 16.73
C LYS A 1 16.64 -2.46 17.40
N GLU A 2 16.88 -1.46 18.25
CA GLU A 2 18.23 -1.21 18.79
C GLU A 2 18.74 -2.26 19.80
N LYS A 3 17.88 -2.86 20.61
CA LYS A 3 18.33 -3.87 21.59
C LYS A 3 18.46 -5.29 21.00
N GLY A 4 17.49 -5.74 20.20
CA GLY A 4 17.50 -7.07 19.57
C GLY A 4 18.48 -7.22 18.39
N LYS A 5 18.89 -6.14 17.72
CA LYS A 5 19.92 -6.20 16.67
C LYS A 5 21.34 -6.34 17.26
N ASN A 6 21.55 -5.84 18.48
CA ASN A 6 22.85 -5.84 19.14
C ASN A 6 23.06 -7.06 20.05
N ASP A 7 21.99 -7.69 20.55
CA ASP A 7 22.02 -8.92 21.35
C ASP A 7 20.91 -9.89 20.87
N PRO A 8 21.03 -10.50 19.68
CA PRO A 8 19.99 -11.38 19.16
C PRO A 8 19.62 -12.50 20.13
N GLU A 9 20.60 -13.10 20.83
CA GLU A 9 20.39 -14.16 21.83
C GLU A 9 19.38 -13.79 22.93
N LYS A 10 19.36 -12.53 23.38
CA LYS A 10 18.52 -12.08 24.50
C LYS A 10 17.07 -11.83 24.12
N TYR A 11 16.76 -11.80 22.82
CA TYR A 11 15.44 -11.39 22.33
C TYR A 11 14.83 -12.39 21.33
N MET A 12 15.45 -13.55 21.12
CA MET A 12 14.81 -14.65 20.40
C MET A 12 13.83 -15.40 21.32
N PHE A 13 12.74 -15.89 20.75
CA PHE A 13 11.77 -16.73 21.44
C PHE A 13 12.29 -18.16 21.51
N SER A 14 12.33 -18.74 22.70
CA SER A 14 12.63 -20.16 22.86
C SER A 14 11.63 -21.03 22.08
N LYS A 15 11.95 -22.32 21.90
CA LYS A 15 11.04 -23.26 21.23
C LYS A 15 9.67 -23.34 21.92
N GLU A 16 9.67 -23.35 23.25
CA GLU A 16 8.45 -23.41 24.08
C GLU A 16 7.63 -22.12 23.97
N GLU A 17 8.29 -20.95 24.06
CA GLU A 17 7.61 -19.66 23.87
C GLU A 17 7.06 -19.52 22.45
N THR A 18 7.82 -19.95 21.44
CA THR A 18 7.39 -19.91 20.04
C THR A 18 6.11 -20.71 19.85
N GLN A 19 6.08 -21.94 20.38
CA GLN A 19 4.90 -22.80 20.32
C GLN A 19 3.71 -22.17 21.05
N LYS A 20 3.94 -21.65 22.25
CA LYS A 20 2.90 -20.98 23.06
C LYS A 20 2.33 -19.75 22.37
N ILE A 21 3.17 -18.92 21.73
CA ILE A 21 2.72 -17.74 20.97
C ILE A 21 1.86 -18.18 19.78
N ILE A 22 2.32 -19.17 19.01
CA ILE A 22 1.60 -19.68 17.85
C ILE A 22 0.23 -20.22 18.29
N GLU A 23 0.14 -20.98 19.37
CA GLU A 23 -1.13 -21.49 19.92
C GLU A 23 -2.08 -20.37 20.34
N ILE A 24 -1.60 -19.35 21.06
CA ILE A 24 -2.43 -18.22 21.51
C ILE A 24 -2.99 -17.44 20.32
N VAL A 25 -2.17 -17.23 19.29
CA VAL A 25 -2.53 -16.44 18.12
C VAL A 25 -3.46 -17.23 17.19
N THR A 26 -3.15 -18.50 16.90
CA THR A 26 -3.95 -19.34 16.01
C THR A 26 -5.29 -19.79 16.60
N ALA A 27 -5.50 -19.58 17.91
CA ALA A 27 -6.81 -19.76 18.54
C ALA A 27 -7.85 -18.72 18.08
N GLU A 28 -7.44 -17.62 17.43
CA GLU A 28 -8.35 -16.62 16.87
C GLU A 28 -8.76 -16.99 15.44
N GLU A 29 -10.07 -16.96 15.15
CA GLU A 29 -10.61 -17.30 13.82
C GLU A 29 -10.12 -16.39 12.70
N ASN A 30 -9.77 -15.14 13.02
CA ASN A 30 -9.28 -14.15 12.05
C ASN A 30 -7.81 -14.37 11.66
N VAL A 31 -7.13 -15.37 12.24
CA VAL A 31 -5.75 -15.73 11.89
C VAL A 31 -5.74 -16.85 10.86
N ARG A 32 -5.09 -16.57 9.73
CA ARG A 32 -4.86 -17.55 8.67
C ARG A 32 -3.67 -18.45 8.94
N LEU A 33 -2.59 -17.89 9.48
CA LEU A 33 -1.32 -18.58 9.69
C LEU A 33 -0.47 -17.83 10.72
N ALA A 34 0.25 -18.58 11.56
CA ALA A 34 1.36 -18.05 12.34
C ALA A 34 2.57 -18.96 12.13
N THR A 35 3.70 -18.38 11.67
CA THR A 35 4.93 -19.14 11.37
C THR A 35 6.15 -18.47 11.99
N PRO A 36 7.10 -19.22 12.57
CA PRO A 36 8.36 -18.67 13.02
C PRO A 36 9.26 -18.35 11.82
N GLN A 37 10.14 -17.36 12.00
CA GLN A 37 11.17 -16.99 11.04
C GLN A 37 12.46 -16.57 11.76
N ILE A 38 13.58 -16.68 11.05
CA ILE A 38 14.91 -16.24 11.50
C ILE A 38 15.55 -15.41 10.40
N GLN A 39 16.02 -14.22 10.72
CA GLN A 39 16.91 -13.44 9.87
C GLN A 39 18.34 -13.63 10.35
N LEU A 40 19.23 -13.84 9.39
CA LEU A 40 20.65 -14.00 9.66
C LEU A 40 21.47 -13.31 8.58
N THR A 41 22.70 -12.95 8.94
CA THR A 41 23.67 -12.35 8.03
C THR A 41 24.95 -13.14 8.17
N GLY A 42 25.64 -13.35 7.05
CA GLY A 42 26.83 -14.17 7.02
C GLY A 42 27.63 -13.93 5.74
N ILE A 43 28.57 -14.82 5.48
CA ILE A 43 29.40 -14.84 4.28
C ILE A 43 29.01 -16.06 3.43
N VAL A 44 28.81 -15.86 2.15
CA VAL A 44 28.58 -16.93 1.16
C VAL A 44 29.76 -16.98 0.20
N THR A 45 30.20 -18.18 -0.15
CA THR A 45 31.34 -18.40 -1.04
C THR A 45 31.11 -19.57 -1.99
N ASN A 46 31.67 -19.46 -3.20
CA ASN A 46 31.75 -20.56 -4.17
C ASN A 46 33.14 -21.25 -4.15
N GLY A 47 33.98 -20.94 -3.16
CA GLY A 47 35.36 -21.42 -3.04
C GLY A 47 36.44 -20.51 -3.65
N ILE A 48 36.04 -19.54 -4.50
CA ILE A 48 36.95 -18.58 -5.14
C ILE A 48 36.60 -17.15 -4.73
N THR A 49 35.30 -16.83 -4.73
CA THR A 49 34.76 -15.51 -4.43
C THR A 49 33.82 -15.63 -3.26
N SER A 50 33.94 -14.69 -2.32
CA SER A 50 33.08 -14.60 -1.14
C SER A 50 32.49 -13.21 -1.01
N THR A 51 31.24 -13.13 -0.56
CA THR A 51 30.58 -11.87 -0.21
C THR A 51 29.62 -12.07 0.94
N ILE A 52 29.06 -10.98 1.46
CA ILE A 52 28.04 -11.05 2.51
C ILE A 52 26.69 -11.47 1.93
N PHE A 53 25.91 -12.19 2.72
CA PHE A 53 24.50 -12.43 2.46
C PHE A 53 23.63 -11.98 3.62
N ILE A 54 22.37 -11.68 3.32
CA ILE A 54 21.28 -11.53 4.28
C ILE A 54 20.25 -12.60 3.94
N ALA A 55 20.05 -13.56 4.83
CA ALA A 55 19.11 -14.64 4.62
C ALA A 55 17.89 -14.54 5.53
N GLN A 56 16.77 -15.05 5.02
CA GLN A 56 15.57 -15.30 5.80
C GLN A 56 15.32 -16.81 5.83
N GLY A 57 15.37 -17.39 7.03
CA GLY A 57 14.94 -18.74 7.33
C GLY A 57 13.42 -18.79 7.46
N VAL A 58 12.77 -19.51 6.55
CA VAL A 58 11.31 -19.62 6.46
C VAL A 58 10.88 -21.07 6.39
N ILE A 59 9.68 -21.38 6.87
CA ILE A 59 9.05 -22.69 6.62
C ILE A 59 8.50 -22.66 5.19
N PRO A 60 8.99 -23.52 4.28
CA PRO A 60 8.65 -23.46 2.85
C PRO A 60 7.15 -23.50 2.53
N LYS A 61 6.39 -24.39 3.17
CA LYS A 61 4.92 -24.46 3.01
C LYS A 61 4.20 -23.16 3.42
N ASP A 62 4.66 -22.54 4.50
CA ASP A 62 4.05 -21.36 5.11
C ASP A 62 4.36 -20.11 4.29
N GLU A 63 5.60 -20.01 3.79
CA GLU A 63 6.04 -18.96 2.89
C GLU A 63 5.24 -18.94 1.56
N ARG A 64 4.87 -20.10 1.02
CA ARG A 64 3.99 -20.18 -0.15
C ARG A 64 2.62 -19.59 0.14
N MET A 65 2.06 -19.84 1.33
CA MET A 65 0.79 -19.26 1.74
C MET A 65 0.89 -17.74 1.94
N ILE A 66 1.98 -17.24 2.54
CA ILE A 66 2.22 -15.80 2.74
C ILE A 66 2.33 -15.07 1.41
N LYS A 67 3.06 -15.63 0.44
CA LYS A 67 3.16 -15.02 -0.90
C LYS A 67 1.83 -15.04 -1.64
N GLY A 68 1.06 -16.13 -1.52
CA GLY A 68 -0.20 -16.28 -2.25
C GLY A 68 -0.03 -15.98 -3.73
N ALA A 69 -0.89 -15.11 -4.29
CA ALA A 69 -0.83 -14.70 -5.70
C ALA A 69 0.46 -13.96 -6.09
N TRP A 70 1.23 -13.40 -5.14
CA TRP A 70 2.51 -12.73 -5.45
C TRP A 70 3.58 -13.70 -5.96
N ALA A 71 3.47 -15.00 -5.64
CA ALA A 71 4.39 -16.01 -6.12
C ALA A 71 4.39 -16.14 -7.65
N GLU A 72 3.25 -15.88 -8.31
CA GLU A 72 3.14 -15.92 -9.78
C GLU A 72 3.85 -14.73 -10.44
N PHE A 73 3.89 -13.57 -9.77
CA PHE A 73 4.52 -12.36 -10.30
C PHE A 73 6.05 -12.35 -10.13
N MET A 74 6.57 -13.11 -9.17
CA MET A 74 8.02 -13.23 -8.90
C MET A 74 8.45 -14.70 -8.92
N PRO A 75 8.46 -15.34 -10.11
CA PRO A 75 8.76 -16.75 -10.22
C PRO A 75 10.21 -17.03 -9.84
N VAL A 76 10.41 -18.15 -9.14
CA VAL A 76 11.73 -18.72 -8.88
C VAL A 76 12.15 -19.49 -10.13
N LYS A 77 13.35 -19.23 -10.65
CA LYS A 77 13.97 -20.08 -11.67
C LYS A 77 14.59 -21.28 -11.00
N GLY A 78 14.16 -22.46 -11.40
CA GLY A 78 14.55 -23.73 -10.79
C GLY A 78 13.51 -24.25 -9.82
N GLN A 79 13.95 -25.03 -8.84
CA GLN A 79 13.06 -25.60 -7.84
C GLN A 79 12.87 -24.62 -6.67
N PRO A 80 11.61 -24.27 -6.32
CA PRO A 80 11.37 -23.48 -5.12
C PRO A 80 11.76 -24.27 -3.87
N LEU A 81 12.00 -23.55 -2.79
CA LEU A 81 12.20 -24.14 -1.47
C LEU A 81 11.04 -25.08 -1.12
N ASN A 82 11.40 -26.26 -0.64
CA ASN A 82 10.48 -27.30 -0.23
C ASN A 82 10.88 -27.86 1.14
N ASP A 83 9.95 -28.56 1.79
CA ASP A 83 10.16 -29.08 3.15
C ASP A 83 11.08 -30.32 3.16
N GLU A 84 11.27 -30.99 2.02
CA GLU A 84 12.07 -32.20 1.87
C GLU A 84 13.58 -31.90 1.81
N THR A 85 13.96 -30.83 1.10
CA THR A 85 15.36 -30.45 0.86
C THR A 85 15.83 -29.45 1.90
N ARG A 86 16.25 -29.95 3.06
CA ARG A 86 16.68 -29.11 4.20
C ARG A 86 17.83 -28.15 3.87
N TYR A 87 18.82 -28.59 3.10
CA TYR A 87 20.02 -27.79 2.73
C TYR A 87 19.84 -26.99 1.44
N GLY A 88 18.64 -27.01 0.86
CA GLY A 88 18.34 -26.25 -0.34
C GLY A 88 18.16 -24.78 -0.03
N VAL A 89 18.78 -23.92 -0.83
CA VAL A 89 18.66 -22.47 -0.68
C VAL A 89 18.19 -21.80 -1.96
N GLU A 90 17.42 -20.74 -1.79
CA GLU A 90 17.07 -19.82 -2.86
C GLU A 90 18.00 -18.61 -2.78
N ILE A 91 18.55 -18.19 -3.91
CA ILE A 91 19.52 -17.09 -3.99
C ILE A 91 18.97 -15.96 -4.87
N ALA A 92 19.20 -14.72 -4.48
CA ALA A 92 18.81 -13.59 -5.30
C ALA A 92 19.61 -13.54 -6.61
N LYS A 93 18.97 -13.05 -7.68
CA LYS A 93 19.46 -13.14 -9.05
C LYS A 93 20.82 -12.48 -9.28
N ASP A 94 21.07 -11.31 -8.71
CA ASP A 94 22.34 -10.62 -8.94
C ASP A 94 23.46 -11.17 -8.06
N LEU A 95 23.14 -11.63 -6.85
CA LEU A 95 24.06 -12.40 -6.01
C LEU A 95 24.48 -13.73 -6.69
N SER A 96 23.52 -14.45 -7.29
CA SER A 96 23.76 -15.66 -8.07
C SER A 96 24.72 -15.42 -9.23
N ARG A 97 24.52 -14.32 -9.97
CA ARG A 97 25.42 -13.93 -11.07
C ARG A 97 26.81 -13.57 -10.58
N TYR A 98 26.90 -12.79 -9.49
CA TYR A 98 28.18 -12.35 -8.93
C TYR A 98 29.04 -13.55 -8.47
N LEU A 99 28.44 -14.53 -7.81
CA LEU A 99 29.15 -15.73 -7.32
C LEU A 99 29.16 -16.88 -8.33
N ASN A 100 28.54 -16.73 -9.51
CA ASN A 100 28.32 -17.82 -10.46
C ASN A 100 27.69 -19.07 -9.80
N LEU A 101 26.82 -18.86 -8.80
CA LEU A 101 26.09 -19.90 -8.07
C LEU A 101 24.68 -20.01 -8.64
N THR A 102 24.53 -20.84 -9.67
CA THR A 102 23.26 -21.14 -10.35
C THR A 102 22.61 -22.39 -9.76
N GLU A 103 21.36 -22.68 -10.13
CA GLU A 103 20.66 -23.91 -9.76
C GLU A 103 21.54 -25.16 -9.94
N GLY A 104 21.52 -26.03 -8.94
CA GLY A 104 22.25 -27.30 -8.91
C GLY A 104 23.70 -27.19 -8.42
N LYS A 105 24.27 -25.98 -8.33
CA LYS A 105 25.63 -25.78 -7.81
C LYS A 105 25.65 -25.75 -6.29
N ASP A 106 26.80 -26.14 -5.74
CA ASP A 106 27.08 -26.11 -4.32
C ASP A 106 27.89 -24.86 -3.94
N GLY A 107 27.74 -24.43 -2.69
CA GLY A 107 28.49 -23.34 -2.09
C GLY A 107 28.58 -23.52 -0.59
N VAL A 108 29.26 -22.60 0.09
CA VAL A 108 29.38 -22.62 1.55
C VAL A 108 28.85 -21.31 2.10
N VAL A 109 28.04 -21.41 3.16
CA VAL A 109 27.60 -20.25 3.95
C VAL A 109 28.19 -20.33 5.34
N MET A 110 28.59 -19.17 5.86
CA MET A 110 29.20 -19.03 7.17
C MET A 110 28.49 -17.92 7.94
N ALA A 111 28.15 -18.17 9.20
CA ALA A 111 27.58 -17.14 10.08
C ALA A 111 28.04 -17.38 11.52
N PRO A 112 28.11 -16.32 12.35
CA PRO A 112 28.28 -16.49 13.78
C PRO A 112 27.04 -17.15 14.37
N THR A 113 27.23 -18.22 15.12
CA THR A 113 26.23 -18.79 16.03
C THR A 113 25.84 -17.77 17.08
N LEU A 114 24.75 -18.05 17.79
CA LEU A 114 24.33 -17.24 18.93
C LEU A 114 25.48 -17.05 19.94
N SER A 115 26.20 -18.13 20.26
CA SER A 115 27.35 -18.12 21.18
C SER A 115 28.61 -17.38 20.68
N GLY A 116 28.56 -16.82 19.46
CA GLY A 116 29.66 -16.08 18.85
C GLY A 116 30.69 -16.94 18.10
N GLN A 117 30.54 -18.27 18.10
CA GLN A 117 31.39 -19.17 17.31
C GLN A 117 31.02 -19.10 15.83
N MET A 118 32.00 -19.16 14.93
CA MET A 118 31.72 -19.27 13.50
C MET A 118 31.30 -20.68 13.13
N ASN A 119 30.14 -20.81 12.48
CA ASN A 119 29.68 -22.07 11.90
C ASN A 119 29.64 -21.94 10.36
N ALA A 120 29.94 -23.03 9.67
CA ALA A 120 29.98 -23.10 8.21
C ALA A 120 29.23 -24.34 7.75
N LEU A 121 28.29 -24.17 6.81
CA LEU A 121 27.50 -25.26 6.26
C LEU A 121 27.51 -25.20 4.73
N ASP A 122 27.54 -26.38 4.13
CA ASP A 122 27.35 -26.53 2.70
C ASP A 122 25.89 -26.24 2.33
N ILE A 123 25.71 -25.60 1.18
CA ILE A 123 24.41 -25.28 0.60
C ILE A 123 24.34 -25.77 -0.83
N LYS A 124 23.13 -26.11 -1.26
CA LYS A 124 22.83 -26.35 -2.66
C LYS A 124 21.85 -25.32 -3.16
N ILE A 125 22.15 -24.70 -4.30
CA ILE A 125 21.25 -23.72 -4.91
C ILE A 125 20.07 -24.46 -5.55
N ASN A 126 18.89 -24.33 -4.98
CA ASN A 126 17.65 -24.89 -5.53
C ASN A 126 17.02 -23.97 -6.56
N GLY A 127 17.06 -22.67 -6.28
CA GLY A 127 16.35 -21.70 -7.09
C GLY A 127 16.99 -20.33 -7.06
N VAL A 128 16.84 -19.61 -8.16
CA VAL A 128 17.26 -18.21 -8.29
C VAL A 128 16.00 -17.36 -8.41
N TYR A 129 15.86 -16.36 -7.54
CA TYR A 129 14.69 -15.50 -7.53
C TYR A 129 15.07 -14.03 -7.70
N ASP A 130 14.12 -13.24 -8.18
CA ASP A 130 14.24 -11.79 -8.17
C ASP A 130 13.55 -11.25 -6.92
N THR A 131 14.23 -10.44 -6.13
CA THR A 131 13.66 -9.84 -4.91
C THR A 131 12.63 -8.76 -5.22
N GLY A 132 12.54 -8.32 -6.49
CA GLY A 132 11.76 -7.16 -6.89
C GLY A 132 12.44 -5.84 -6.54
N SER A 133 13.65 -5.85 -5.97
CA SER A 133 14.38 -4.63 -5.61
C SER A 133 15.89 -4.75 -5.79
N ASP A 134 16.47 -3.82 -6.56
CA ASP A 134 17.92 -3.73 -6.80
C ASP A 134 18.72 -3.64 -5.50
N PHE A 135 18.17 -3.01 -4.46
CA PHE A 135 18.81 -2.89 -3.15
C PHE A 135 18.94 -4.19 -2.37
N SER A 136 18.26 -5.25 -2.79
CA SER A 136 18.27 -6.55 -2.11
C SER A 136 18.74 -7.69 -3.01
N ASN A 137 18.68 -7.51 -4.33
CA ASN A 137 18.95 -8.58 -5.30
C ASN A 137 20.42 -9.05 -5.32
N ASP A 138 21.32 -8.25 -4.75
CA ASP A 138 22.77 -8.45 -4.68
C ASP A 138 23.26 -9.16 -3.40
N LYS A 139 22.39 -9.36 -2.40
CA LYS A 139 22.78 -9.93 -1.10
C LYS A 139 21.75 -10.84 -0.45
N PHE A 140 20.53 -10.91 -0.96
CA PHE A 140 19.47 -11.69 -0.30
C PHE A 140 19.52 -13.18 -0.66
N MET A 141 19.23 -14.01 0.34
CA MET A 141 19.00 -15.44 0.19
C MET A 141 17.76 -15.86 1.00
N ARG A 142 17.20 -17.01 0.67
CA ARG A 142 16.11 -17.65 1.41
C ARG A 142 16.55 -19.04 1.78
N PHE A 143 16.42 -19.36 3.07
CA PHE A 143 16.81 -20.64 3.66
C PHE A 143 15.59 -21.37 4.20
N ASN A 144 15.68 -22.69 4.29
CA ASN A 144 14.76 -23.44 5.14
C ASN A 144 14.97 -23.02 6.62
N TYR A 145 13.88 -22.82 7.36
CA TYR A 145 13.91 -22.43 8.77
C TYR A 145 14.81 -23.34 9.62
N TYR A 146 14.72 -24.66 9.42
CA TYR A 146 15.50 -25.63 10.17
C TYR A 146 16.98 -25.67 9.77
N PHE A 147 17.32 -25.20 8.56
CA PHE A 147 18.71 -25.01 8.14
C PHE A 147 19.29 -23.75 8.77
N ALA A 148 18.53 -22.65 8.80
CA ALA A 148 18.94 -21.42 9.50
C ALA A 148 19.18 -21.67 11.00
N GLN A 149 18.34 -22.48 11.64
CA GLN A 149 18.55 -22.94 13.03
C GLN A 149 19.84 -23.73 13.20
N SER A 150 20.17 -24.61 12.25
CA SER A 150 21.40 -25.41 12.28
C SER A 150 22.64 -24.53 12.07
N LEU A 151 22.55 -23.51 11.21
CA LEU A 151 23.65 -22.59 10.94
C LEU A 151 23.94 -21.69 12.15
N LEU A 152 22.90 -21.23 12.85
CA LEU A 152 23.07 -20.39 14.05
C LEU A 152 23.27 -21.19 15.36
N ASP A 153 23.21 -22.52 15.29
CA ASP A 153 23.20 -23.44 16.42
C ASP A 153 22.15 -23.07 17.48
N THR A 154 20.88 -22.99 17.06
CA THR A 154 19.77 -22.59 17.93
C THR A 154 18.48 -23.32 17.63
N GLN A 155 17.61 -23.41 18.64
CA GLN A 155 16.21 -23.84 18.51
C GLN A 155 15.23 -22.67 18.65
N ALA A 156 15.73 -21.45 18.81
CA ALA A 156 14.92 -20.26 19.02
C ALA A 156 14.42 -19.68 17.68
N ALA A 157 13.36 -18.88 17.73
CA ALA A 157 12.85 -18.08 16.62
C ALA A 157 13.13 -16.60 16.87
N GLU A 158 13.58 -15.86 15.84
CA GLU A 158 13.78 -14.41 15.98
C GLU A 158 12.44 -13.66 16.02
N ARG A 159 11.50 -14.09 15.17
CA ARG A 159 10.16 -13.49 15.08
C ARG A 159 9.14 -14.52 14.66
N ILE A 160 7.88 -14.18 14.90
CA ILE A 160 6.72 -14.93 14.45
C ILE A 160 5.92 -14.02 13.53
N VAL A 161 5.68 -14.49 12.31
CA VAL A 161 4.88 -13.79 11.32
C VAL A 161 3.45 -14.29 11.44
N ILE A 162 2.52 -13.36 11.60
CA ILE A 162 1.09 -13.63 11.72
C ILE A 162 0.41 -13.09 10.47
N LEU A 163 -0.25 -13.98 9.74
CA LEU A 163 -1.06 -13.65 8.57
C LEU A 163 -2.54 -13.67 8.98
N LEU A 164 -3.22 -12.54 8.82
CA LEU A 164 -4.66 -12.41 9.07
C LEU A 164 -5.48 -12.79 7.84
N MET A 165 -6.75 -13.12 8.05
CA MET A 165 -7.73 -13.34 6.98
C MET A 165 -8.05 -12.04 6.23
N ASP A 166 -8.23 -10.94 6.96
CA ASP A 166 -8.40 -9.59 6.42
C ASP A 166 -7.31 -8.64 6.98
N TRP A 167 -6.75 -7.82 6.12
CA TRP A 167 -5.75 -6.82 6.50
C TRP A 167 -6.36 -5.66 7.30
N GLN A 168 -7.67 -5.41 7.17
CA GLN A 168 -8.37 -4.34 7.89
C GLN A 168 -8.38 -4.58 9.41
N ASP A 169 -8.31 -5.84 9.84
CA ASP A 169 -8.31 -6.22 11.25
C ASP A 169 -6.95 -6.01 11.95
N THR A 170 -5.91 -5.59 11.21
CA THR A 170 -4.52 -5.54 11.70
C THR A 170 -4.38 -4.81 13.04
N ASP A 171 -4.98 -3.62 13.18
CA ASP A 171 -4.84 -2.82 14.41
C ASP A 171 -5.64 -3.41 15.58
N GLN A 172 -6.84 -3.91 15.31
CA GLN A 172 -7.68 -4.58 16.31
C GLN A 172 -7.00 -5.85 16.84
N MET A 173 -6.53 -6.70 15.93
CA MET A 173 -5.85 -7.96 16.28
C MET A 173 -4.52 -7.70 16.97
N ARG A 174 -3.76 -6.68 16.56
CA ARG A 174 -2.55 -6.25 17.27
C ARG A 174 -2.83 -5.93 18.74
N ALA A 175 -3.86 -5.13 19.02
CA ALA A 175 -4.22 -4.77 20.39
C ALA A 175 -4.64 -6.00 21.22
N LEU A 176 -5.42 -6.89 20.60
CA LEU A 176 -5.87 -8.15 21.21
C LEU A 176 -4.69 -9.09 21.52
N PHE A 177 -3.78 -9.31 20.56
CA PHE A 177 -2.60 -10.14 20.77
C PHE A 177 -1.66 -9.57 21.82
N LEU A 178 -1.43 -8.25 21.84
CA LEU A 178 -0.63 -7.61 22.88
C LEU A 178 -1.21 -7.87 24.28
N ALA A 179 -2.53 -7.79 24.43
CA ALA A 179 -3.19 -8.08 25.70
C ALA A 179 -3.06 -9.56 26.10
N LYS A 180 -3.31 -10.50 25.16
CA LYS A 180 -3.22 -11.95 25.41
C LYS A 180 -1.80 -12.41 25.72
N LEU A 181 -0.82 -11.95 24.95
CA LEU A 181 0.59 -12.33 25.15
C LEU A 181 1.14 -11.75 26.46
N LYS A 182 0.77 -10.51 26.81
CA LYS A 182 1.10 -9.93 28.11
C LYS A 182 0.49 -10.71 29.26
N ALA A 183 -0.76 -11.14 29.15
CA ALA A 183 -1.41 -11.99 30.15
C ALA A 183 -0.74 -13.37 30.28
N ALA A 184 -0.17 -13.89 29.18
CA ALA A 184 0.58 -15.14 29.16
C ALA A 184 2.03 -15.01 29.68
N GLY A 185 2.44 -13.83 30.13
CA GLY A 185 3.79 -13.53 30.64
C GLY A 185 4.85 -13.28 29.56
N ILE A 186 4.43 -13.13 28.30
CA ILE A 186 5.34 -12.97 27.16
C ILE A 186 5.52 -11.49 26.85
N ASN A 187 6.73 -10.98 27.01
CA ASN A 187 7.06 -9.59 26.69
C ASN A 187 7.54 -9.49 25.24
N CYS A 188 6.69 -9.03 24.34
CA CYS A 188 7.00 -8.89 22.93
C CYS A 188 6.50 -7.57 22.33
N GLU A 189 7.16 -7.13 21.27
CA GLU A 189 6.70 -6.02 20.43
C GLU A 189 5.99 -6.59 19.20
N ILE A 190 4.73 -6.21 18.98
CA ILE A 190 4.01 -6.52 17.73
C ILE A 190 4.13 -5.32 16.79
N ARG A 191 4.66 -5.56 15.59
CA ARG A 191 4.77 -4.58 14.51
C ARG A 191 3.88 -4.97 13.35
N THR A 192 3.18 -4.00 12.79
CA THR A 192 2.34 -4.19 11.61
C THR A 192 3.18 -4.16 10.33
N TRP A 193 2.60 -4.62 9.22
CA TRP A 193 3.25 -4.48 7.92
C TRP A 193 3.46 -3.01 7.53
N GLU A 194 2.60 -2.08 7.98
CA GLU A 194 2.74 -0.64 7.75
C GLU A 194 3.92 -0.04 8.52
N ASP A 195 4.16 -0.51 9.76
CA ASP A 195 5.30 -0.12 10.58
C ASP A 195 6.63 -0.60 9.96
N LEU A 196 6.60 -1.79 9.34
CA LEU A 196 7.77 -2.39 8.69
C LEU A 196 8.09 -1.78 7.32
N SER A 197 7.08 -1.25 6.63
CA SER A 197 7.17 -0.71 5.27
C SER A 197 7.27 0.81 5.23
N LEU A 198 8.17 1.40 6.03
CA LEU A 198 8.35 2.86 6.14
C LEU A 198 8.45 3.58 4.79
N TYR A 199 9.15 2.99 3.82
CA TYR A 199 9.25 3.53 2.45
C TYR A 199 7.87 3.65 1.80
N PHE A 200 7.06 2.59 1.83
CA PHE A 200 5.71 2.60 1.27
C PHE A 200 4.80 3.58 2.01
N THR A 201 4.84 3.64 3.34
CA THR A 201 4.04 4.59 4.12
C THR A 201 4.40 6.05 3.80
N LYS A 202 5.69 6.35 3.69
CA LYS A 202 6.18 7.68 3.28
C LYS A 202 5.75 8.03 1.85
N GLN A 203 5.85 7.08 0.92
CA GLN A 203 5.43 7.25 -0.47
C GLN A 203 3.91 7.48 -0.58
N LYS A 204 3.10 6.69 0.15
CA LYS A 204 1.64 6.89 0.26
C LYS A 204 1.32 8.30 0.75
N ALA A 205 2.01 8.77 1.80
CA ALA A 205 1.79 10.10 2.35
C ALA A 205 2.16 11.21 1.36
N PHE A 206 3.28 11.07 0.66
CA PHE A 206 3.69 12.01 -0.38
C PHE A 206 2.65 12.12 -1.51
N LEU A 207 2.22 10.97 -2.07
CA LEU A 207 1.19 10.94 -3.11
C LEU A 207 -0.13 11.55 -2.63
N ARG A 208 -0.53 11.29 -1.38
CA ARG A 208 -1.73 11.89 -0.78
C ARG A 208 -1.67 13.41 -0.76
N VAL A 209 -0.55 13.99 -0.31
CA VAL A 209 -0.37 15.45 -0.28
C VAL A 209 -0.38 16.03 -1.69
N MET A 210 0.32 15.39 -2.62
CA MET A 210 0.38 15.81 -4.02
C MET A 210 -1.02 15.80 -4.67
N PHE A 211 -1.80 14.74 -4.49
CA PHE A 211 -3.17 14.66 -5.02
C PHE A 211 -4.11 15.64 -4.33
N MET A 212 -3.98 15.87 -3.02
CA MET A 212 -4.77 16.86 -2.31
C MET A 212 -4.49 18.28 -2.82
N PHE A 213 -3.23 18.59 -3.13
CA PHE A 213 -2.84 19.86 -3.74
C PHE A 213 -3.37 20.00 -5.17
N LEU A 214 -3.26 18.96 -6.01
CA LEU A 214 -3.85 18.99 -7.35
C LEU A 214 -5.37 19.17 -7.28
N PHE A 215 -6.03 18.46 -6.37
CA PHE A 215 -7.47 18.58 -6.15
C PHE A 215 -7.87 20.00 -5.73
N SER A 216 -7.09 20.67 -4.87
CA SER A 216 -7.39 22.06 -4.47
C SER A 216 -7.25 23.04 -5.64
N ILE A 217 -6.27 22.85 -6.54
CA ILE A 217 -6.15 23.65 -7.76
C ILE A 217 -7.40 23.47 -8.65
N VAL A 218 -7.77 22.22 -8.92
CA VAL A 218 -8.95 21.90 -9.74
C VAL A 218 -10.22 22.48 -9.10
N LEU A 219 -10.35 22.39 -7.77
CA LEU A 219 -11.46 22.97 -7.03
C LEU A 219 -11.58 24.48 -7.26
N VAL A 220 -10.47 25.22 -7.16
CA VAL A 220 -10.45 26.66 -7.39
C VAL A 220 -10.85 27.00 -8.83
N ILE A 221 -10.34 26.24 -9.81
CA ILE A 221 -10.69 26.43 -11.23
C ILE A 221 -12.19 26.23 -11.42
N VAL A 222 -12.76 25.12 -10.92
CA VAL A 222 -14.19 24.82 -11.06
C VAL A 222 -15.06 25.90 -10.43
N VAL A 223 -14.72 26.37 -9.22
CA VAL A 223 -15.47 27.44 -8.55
C VAL A 223 -15.39 28.73 -9.36
N MET A 224 -14.20 29.14 -9.81
CA MET A 224 -14.06 30.38 -10.58
C MET A 224 -14.78 30.33 -11.93
N THR A 225 -14.66 29.22 -12.66
CA THR A 225 -15.38 29.03 -13.91
C THR A 225 -16.89 29.09 -13.67
N THR A 226 -17.40 28.41 -12.64
CA THR A 226 -18.84 28.42 -12.31
C THR A 226 -19.33 29.82 -11.95
N VAL A 227 -18.60 30.55 -11.10
CA VAL A 227 -18.94 31.92 -10.70
C VAL A 227 -18.96 32.85 -11.93
N ASN A 228 -17.96 32.73 -12.82
CA ASN A 228 -17.88 33.56 -14.01
C ASN A 228 -19.04 33.27 -14.99
N THR A 229 -19.30 32.00 -15.27
CA THR A 229 -20.41 31.59 -16.15
C THR A 229 -21.76 32.03 -15.59
N MET A 230 -22.04 31.74 -14.31
CA MET A 230 -23.29 32.16 -13.66
C MET A 230 -23.42 33.67 -13.60
N GLY A 231 -22.32 34.37 -13.31
CA GLY A 231 -22.28 35.84 -13.31
C GLY A 231 -22.71 36.42 -14.64
N MET A 232 -22.17 35.89 -15.75
CA MET A 232 -22.54 36.30 -17.10
C MET A 232 -24.02 36.01 -17.41
N THR A 233 -24.50 34.79 -17.16
CA THR A 233 -25.91 34.41 -17.39
C THR A 233 -26.88 35.29 -16.62
N ILE A 234 -26.54 35.65 -15.38
CA ILE A 234 -27.37 36.50 -14.53
C ILE A 234 -27.41 37.94 -15.07
N LEU A 235 -26.28 38.45 -15.57
CA LEU A 235 -26.23 39.79 -16.17
C LEU A 235 -27.11 39.87 -17.43
N GLU A 236 -27.04 38.86 -18.30
CA GLU A 236 -27.87 38.77 -19.52
C GLU A 236 -29.36 38.70 -19.18
N ARG A 237 -29.74 38.01 -18.09
CA ARG A 237 -31.14 37.83 -17.66
C ARG A 237 -31.63 38.87 -16.64
N THR A 238 -30.99 40.02 -16.53
CA THR A 238 -31.36 41.05 -15.52
C THR A 238 -32.81 41.51 -15.64
N ARG A 239 -33.33 41.71 -16.86
CA ARG A 239 -34.74 42.11 -17.08
C ARG A 239 -35.73 41.07 -16.60
N GLU A 240 -35.47 39.79 -16.85
CA GLU A 240 -36.32 38.67 -16.39
C GLU A 240 -36.38 38.60 -14.86
N ILE A 241 -35.23 38.80 -14.19
CA ILE A 241 -35.14 38.86 -12.72
C ILE A 241 -35.99 40.02 -12.18
N GLY A 242 -35.96 41.18 -12.85
CA GLY A 242 -36.79 42.35 -12.53
C GLY A 242 -38.28 42.03 -12.59
N THR A 243 -38.73 41.39 -13.66
CA THR A 243 -40.12 40.97 -13.85
C THR A 243 -40.57 39.96 -12.79
N LEU A 244 -39.77 38.92 -12.52
CA LEU A 244 -40.08 37.92 -11.50
C LEU A 244 -40.23 38.55 -10.11
N ARG A 245 -39.38 39.53 -9.79
CA ARG A 245 -39.47 40.27 -8.52
C ARG A 245 -40.68 41.20 -8.46
N ALA A 246 -41.08 41.80 -9.58
CA ALA A 246 -42.30 42.62 -9.68
C ALA A 246 -43.57 41.78 -9.49
N LEU A 247 -43.56 40.52 -9.95
CA LEU A 247 -44.62 39.53 -9.70
C LEU A 247 -44.63 38.97 -8.26
N GLY A 248 -43.69 39.40 -7.40
CA GLY A 248 -43.67 39.05 -5.98
C GLY A 248 -42.64 38.00 -5.56
N LEU A 249 -41.77 37.54 -6.45
CA LEU A 249 -40.72 36.58 -6.08
C LEU A 249 -39.70 37.22 -5.12
N LYS A 250 -39.53 36.62 -3.95
CA LYS A 250 -38.57 37.09 -2.93
C LYS A 250 -37.12 36.91 -3.42
N ARG A 251 -36.21 37.74 -2.92
CA ARG A 251 -34.76 37.68 -3.23
C ARG A 251 -34.16 36.27 -3.05
N ARG A 252 -34.57 35.55 -1.99
CA ARG A 252 -34.13 34.17 -1.73
C ARG A 252 -34.62 33.18 -2.79
N GLY A 253 -35.82 33.39 -3.35
CA GLY A 253 -36.37 32.57 -4.43
C GLY A 253 -35.58 32.74 -5.73
N VAL A 254 -35.22 33.98 -6.08
CA VAL A 254 -34.32 34.26 -7.21
C VAL A 254 -32.96 33.58 -7.02
N SER A 255 -32.34 33.73 -5.85
CA SER A 255 -31.05 33.07 -5.58
C SER A 255 -31.13 31.55 -5.59
N PHE A 256 -32.24 30.96 -5.13
CA PHE A 256 -32.45 29.51 -5.17
C PHE A 256 -32.63 28.97 -6.58
N LEU A 257 -33.32 29.71 -7.46
CA LEU A 257 -33.51 29.34 -8.86
C LEU A 257 -32.17 29.23 -9.60
N PHE A 258 -31.29 30.23 -9.45
CA PHE A 258 -29.94 30.17 -10.03
C PHE A 258 -29.04 29.13 -9.34
N ALA A 259 -29.23 28.89 -8.04
CA ALA A 259 -28.51 27.82 -7.35
C ALA A 259 -28.89 26.42 -7.90
N LEU A 260 -30.16 26.22 -8.26
CA LEU A 260 -30.61 25.00 -8.95
C LEU A 260 -30.04 24.90 -10.35
N GLU A 261 -29.99 25.99 -11.12
CA GLU A 261 -29.34 26.02 -12.45
C GLU A 261 -27.86 25.60 -12.32
N GLY A 262 -27.15 26.14 -11.33
CA GLY A 262 -25.78 25.71 -11.00
C GLY A 262 -25.68 24.23 -10.60
N ALA A 263 -26.64 23.73 -9.81
CA ALA A 263 -26.69 22.32 -9.44
C ALA A 263 -26.89 21.41 -10.65
N PHE A 264 -27.74 21.79 -11.61
CA PHE A 264 -27.93 21.04 -12.86
C PHE A 264 -26.66 21.01 -13.70
N ILE A 265 -25.96 22.15 -13.83
CA ILE A 265 -24.66 22.19 -14.54
C ILE A 265 -23.66 21.25 -13.85
N GLY A 266 -23.56 21.30 -12.52
CA GLY A 266 -22.70 20.40 -11.74
C GLY A 266 -23.08 18.93 -11.92
N PHE A 267 -24.38 18.62 -11.96
CA PHE A 267 -24.89 17.26 -12.10
C PHE A 267 -24.58 16.66 -13.48
N PHE A 268 -24.97 17.35 -14.55
CA PHE A 268 -24.70 16.87 -15.92
C PHE A 268 -23.20 16.86 -16.23
N GLY A 269 -22.45 17.86 -15.76
CA GLY A 269 -20.99 17.89 -15.86
C GLY A 269 -20.34 16.71 -15.14
N SER A 270 -20.81 16.38 -13.93
CA SER A 270 -20.30 15.23 -13.17
C SER A 270 -20.64 13.90 -13.84
N ILE A 271 -21.85 13.73 -14.36
CA ILE A 271 -22.23 12.52 -15.11
C ILE A 271 -21.32 12.35 -16.33
N LEU A 272 -21.15 13.40 -17.14
CA LEU A 272 -20.28 13.36 -18.31
C LEU A 272 -18.83 13.05 -17.91
N GLY A 273 -18.35 13.66 -16.82
CA GLY A 273 -17.04 13.38 -16.24
C GLY A 273 -16.87 11.92 -15.81
N ILE A 274 -17.88 11.31 -15.19
CA ILE A 274 -17.88 9.89 -14.81
C ILE A 274 -17.85 8.99 -16.05
N VAL A 275 -18.61 9.32 -17.09
CA VAL A 275 -18.59 8.55 -18.35
C VAL A 275 -17.21 8.59 -18.98
N LEU A 276 -16.61 9.79 -19.09
CA LEU A 276 -15.24 9.95 -19.61
C LEU A 276 -14.21 9.23 -18.74
N HIS A 277 -14.28 9.40 -17.41
CA HIS A 277 -13.43 8.70 -16.45
C HIS A 277 -13.51 7.19 -16.63
N THR A 278 -14.71 6.63 -16.76
CA THR A 278 -14.94 5.20 -16.93
C THR A 278 -14.35 4.72 -18.26
N GLY A 279 -14.46 5.51 -19.33
CA GLY A 279 -13.82 5.22 -20.61
C GLY A 279 -12.29 5.18 -20.53
N VAL A 280 -11.68 6.17 -19.88
CA VAL A 280 -10.22 6.21 -19.65
C VAL A 280 -9.78 5.05 -18.75
N TRP A 281 -10.52 4.76 -17.68
CA TRP A 281 -10.26 3.63 -16.79
C TRP A 281 -10.30 2.30 -17.55
N ALA A 282 -11.30 2.09 -18.42
CA ALA A 282 -11.41 0.88 -19.22
C ALA A 282 -10.22 0.72 -20.18
N LEU A 283 -9.72 1.82 -20.74
CA LEU A 283 -8.52 1.81 -21.57
C LEU A 283 -7.26 1.43 -20.77
N ILE A 284 -7.08 2.03 -19.59
CA ILE A 284 -5.96 1.71 -18.68
C ILE A 284 -6.04 0.26 -18.20
N LYS A 285 -7.23 -0.25 -17.89
CA LYS A 285 -7.43 -1.64 -17.48
C LYS A 285 -7.07 -2.62 -18.60
N LYS A 286 -7.37 -2.27 -19.85
CA LYS A 286 -7.04 -3.09 -21.02
C LYS A 286 -5.55 -3.03 -21.38
N TYR A 287 -4.93 -1.86 -21.23
CA TYR A 287 -3.52 -1.61 -21.51
C TYR A 287 -2.84 -1.01 -20.28
N PRO A 288 -2.54 -1.81 -19.25
CA PRO A 288 -1.98 -1.31 -18.01
C PRO A 288 -0.59 -0.72 -18.30
N PRO A 289 -0.34 0.55 -17.93
CA PRO A 289 0.97 1.12 -18.07
C PRO A 289 1.93 0.38 -17.12
N ARG A 290 3.10 0.04 -17.66
CA ARG A 290 4.18 -0.57 -16.90
C ARG A 290 5.14 0.52 -16.46
N TYR A 291 5.43 0.56 -15.17
CA TYR A 291 6.39 1.47 -14.59
C TYR A 291 7.33 0.70 -13.68
N THR A 292 8.60 1.10 -13.66
CA THR A 292 9.63 0.61 -12.74
C THR A 292 9.87 1.70 -11.70
N PRO A 293 9.27 1.60 -10.49
CA PRO A 293 9.57 2.55 -9.43
C PRO A 293 11.05 2.50 -9.05
N ALA A 294 11.59 3.63 -8.61
CA ALA A 294 12.98 3.70 -8.18
C ALA A 294 13.24 2.67 -7.07
N GLY A 295 14.25 1.83 -7.28
CA GLY A 295 14.61 0.74 -6.35
C GLY A 295 13.93 -0.59 -6.62
N PHE A 296 13.10 -0.72 -7.66
CA PHE A 296 12.55 -1.99 -8.14
C PHE A 296 13.31 -2.52 -9.35
N SER A 297 13.55 -3.83 -9.37
CA SER A 297 14.30 -4.55 -10.42
C SER A 297 13.43 -4.98 -11.61
N MET A 298 12.11 -4.91 -11.48
CA MET A 298 11.15 -5.37 -12.48
C MET A 298 10.01 -4.35 -12.68
N PRO A 299 9.49 -4.21 -13.91
CA PRO A 299 8.31 -3.39 -14.16
C PRO A 299 7.09 -4.01 -13.49
N VAL A 300 6.33 -3.18 -12.78
CA VAL A 300 5.07 -3.55 -12.16
C VAL A 300 3.92 -2.95 -12.96
N ASP A 301 2.89 -3.77 -13.22
CA ASP A 301 1.67 -3.31 -13.87
C ASP A 301 0.91 -2.38 -12.92
N MET A 302 0.62 -1.16 -13.37
CA MET A 302 -0.20 -0.23 -12.60
C MET A 302 -1.66 -0.65 -12.70
N LYS A 303 -2.18 -1.27 -11.64
CA LYS A 303 -3.59 -1.59 -11.52
C LYS A 303 -4.33 -0.38 -10.94
N VAL A 304 -5.33 0.09 -11.68
CA VAL A 304 -6.24 1.15 -11.23
C VAL A 304 -7.58 0.51 -10.94
N ASP A 305 -7.93 0.43 -9.66
CA ASP A 305 -9.23 -0.08 -9.26
C ASP A 305 -10.28 1.03 -9.31
N MET A 306 -11.47 0.68 -9.79
CA MET A 306 -12.62 1.58 -9.78
C MET A 306 -13.35 1.42 -8.46
N VAL A 307 -13.52 2.52 -7.72
CA VAL A 307 -14.23 2.56 -6.44
C VAL A 307 -15.54 3.35 -6.63
N PRO A 308 -16.68 2.70 -6.91
CA PRO A 308 -17.93 3.39 -7.25
C PRO A 308 -18.42 4.34 -6.15
N ALA A 309 -18.17 4.00 -4.88
CA ALA A 309 -18.52 4.86 -3.74
C ALA A 309 -17.82 6.23 -3.82
N MET A 310 -16.55 6.28 -4.24
CA MET A 310 -15.84 7.55 -4.41
C MET A 310 -16.39 8.37 -5.58
N LEU A 311 -16.81 7.73 -6.67
CA LEU A 311 -17.43 8.42 -7.80
C LEU A 311 -18.77 9.07 -7.40
N LEU A 312 -19.56 8.39 -6.57
CA LEU A 312 -20.80 8.93 -6.02
C LEU A 312 -20.52 10.15 -5.12
N ILE A 313 -19.53 10.04 -4.22
CA ILE A 313 -19.10 11.15 -3.35
C ILE A 313 -18.62 12.34 -4.18
N LEU A 314 -17.85 12.09 -5.25
CA LEU A 314 -17.39 13.15 -6.16
C LEU A 314 -18.55 13.83 -6.89
N LEU A 315 -19.52 13.06 -7.40
CA LEU A 315 -20.72 13.63 -8.03
C LEU A 315 -21.49 14.52 -7.05
N LEU A 316 -21.77 14.02 -5.84
CA LEU A 316 -22.51 14.78 -4.84
C LEU A 316 -21.75 16.04 -4.41
N SER A 317 -20.43 15.94 -4.20
CA SER A 317 -19.60 17.08 -3.81
C SER A 317 -19.52 18.14 -4.91
N LEU A 318 -19.41 17.77 -6.18
CA LEU A 318 -19.37 18.71 -7.30
C LEU A 318 -20.73 19.40 -7.51
N VAL A 319 -21.84 18.67 -7.41
CA VAL A 319 -23.18 19.27 -7.46
C VAL A 319 -23.35 20.30 -6.34
N LEU A 320 -22.96 19.93 -5.11
CA LEU A 320 -23.02 20.82 -3.96
C LEU A 320 -22.13 22.05 -4.14
N LEU A 321 -20.93 21.86 -4.68
CA LEU A 321 -19.99 22.94 -4.94
C LEU A 321 -20.53 23.91 -5.99
N SER A 322 -21.05 23.42 -7.12
CA SER A 322 -21.64 24.26 -8.16
C SER A 322 -22.87 25.02 -7.66
N LEU A 323 -23.69 24.38 -6.83
CA LEU A 323 -24.80 25.03 -6.14
C LEU A 323 -24.31 26.18 -5.26
N ILE A 324 -23.28 25.96 -4.43
CA ILE A 324 -22.72 27.00 -3.55
C ILE A 324 -22.08 28.13 -4.37
N ALA A 325 -21.33 27.80 -5.41
CA ALA A 325 -20.66 28.77 -6.28
C ALA A 325 -21.67 29.69 -6.99
N ALA A 326 -22.80 29.13 -7.47
CA ALA A 326 -23.85 29.90 -8.14
C ALA A 326 -24.61 30.86 -7.21
N ILE A 327 -24.68 30.56 -5.90
CA ILE A 327 -25.34 31.43 -4.92
C ILE A 327 -24.65 32.78 -4.79
N ILE A 328 -23.31 32.84 -4.94
CA ILE A 328 -22.52 34.07 -4.76
C ILE A 328 -22.98 35.18 -5.74
N PRO A 329 -22.94 34.99 -7.08
CA PRO A 329 -23.41 36.01 -8.01
C PRO A 329 -24.93 36.20 -7.94
N ALA A 330 -25.70 35.15 -7.66
CA ALA A 330 -27.17 35.25 -7.56
C ALA A 330 -27.64 36.12 -6.38
N ARG A 331 -26.92 36.11 -5.25
CA ARG A 331 -27.17 37.04 -4.14
C ARG A 331 -26.83 38.48 -4.52
N GLY A 332 -25.76 38.68 -5.30
CA GLY A 332 -25.39 39.99 -5.82
C GLY A 332 -26.48 40.60 -6.69
N ALA A 333 -27.00 39.83 -7.66
CA ALA A 333 -28.07 40.30 -8.54
C ALA A 333 -29.41 40.51 -7.83
N ALA A 334 -29.78 39.62 -6.90
CA ALA A 334 -31.02 39.76 -6.14
C ALA A 334 -31.07 41.04 -5.25
N LYS A 335 -29.90 41.63 -4.93
CA LYS A 335 -29.80 42.89 -4.18
C LYS A 335 -29.95 44.15 -5.05
N ARG A 336 -29.79 44.07 -6.38
CA ARG A 336 -29.91 45.24 -7.28
C ARG A 336 -31.33 45.82 -7.26
N ASN A 337 -31.46 47.13 -7.42
CA ASN A 337 -32.76 47.80 -7.39
C ASN A 337 -33.59 47.46 -8.63
N ILE A 338 -34.89 47.23 -8.41
CA ILE A 338 -35.83 46.82 -9.47
C ILE A 338 -36.00 47.97 -10.49
N VAL A 339 -35.98 49.21 -10.02
CA VAL A 339 -36.12 50.42 -10.84
C VAL A 339 -34.97 50.55 -11.85
N ASP A 340 -33.72 50.32 -11.42
CA ASP A 340 -32.56 50.33 -12.31
C ASP A 340 -32.58 49.20 -13.33
N SER A 341 -33.24 48.07 -13.00
CA SER A 341 -33.29 46.88 -13.85
C SER A 341 -34.32 47.02 -15.00
N LEU A 342 -35.33 47.88 -14.82
CA LEU A 342 -36.37 48.18 -15.81
C LEU A 342 -36.14 49.52 -16.54
N GLY A 343 -35.28 50.39 -16.01
CA GLY A 343 -35.03 51.75 -16.51
C GLY A 343 -33.88 51.93 -17.49
N HIS A 344 -33.02 50.92 -17.72
CA HIS A 344 -32.00 50.97 -18.78
C HIS A 344 -32.58 50.49 -20.12
N VAL A 345 -32.79 51.46 -21.03
CA VAL A 345 -32.99 51.30 -22.47
C VAL A 345 -31.64 51.44 -23.16
#